data_AF-A0A507R660-F1
#
_entry.id   AF-A0A507R660-F1
#
_cell.length_a   1.000
_cell.length_b   1.000
_cell.length_c   1.000
_cell.angle_alpha   90.00
_cell.angle_beta   90.00
_cell.angle_gamma   90.00
#
_symmetry.space_group_name_H-M   'P 1'
#
loop_
_entity.id
_entity.type
_entity.pdbx_description
1 polymer ?
#
loop_
_entity_poly.entity_id
_entity_poly.type
_entity_poly.pdbx_seq_one_letter_code
_entity_poly.pdbx_strand_id
1 'polypeptide(L)'
;MQKQPCPVWNTLREGSVDKKDVARHDTISTTASGFVDGGISKRYGEAEYPTIHTAKRGIEEDPEDFGTQGKVNRLKKDATEKGTKRYRGQRAYRLFLQVYQLILWKQCYALIHERGFPSQTEEVVRDLWALRLDTFSEKLAGPAESTGDEPEVFSSQPSAPETEDDEAFKLSHRRTTWPRLIDSVGLCYLGALLLRLPVTIADMHRMIMREEIPFIRIIKSIPREMRDKLPQTYLSILETKTITKAEQLHHAVRELVFLYDREFGVVFPPLNAPLILFKYIKYLALPVEVYPAVKRLQGLLGFTYTFPTNGKVKRRCLHLPEVQMISVIVVATKLYFPFDNVKRYPTSAKEPAAQVIDWKVWGQAQRQFDNRETAGGRIGKGNEIMVNEKDVLNMTENQLDEYMDWYENSWLDSNNAQNQLAEMFPLGRTGLESQPSAISQPDIDDDEATAAKLETVMSQMKPRRAISEEDALKLPGEVPRPGSSYQRYRRESDLPETARMFYEAAAKVAGISLPNLIRAVHQTELKLERWQESKRRMEYYGGLQDEEFTKGADDEMEVDEQGVQDF
;
A
#
# COMPACT_ATOMS: atom_id res chain seq x y z
N MET A 1 -15.98 17.52 9.08
CA MET A 1 -15.18 18.10 7.99
C MET A 1 -15.83 19.38 7.47
N GLN A 2 -15.28 20.54 7.83
CA GLN A 2 -15.67 21.82 7.21
C GLN A 2 -15.32 21.79 5.72
N LYS A 3 -16.23 22.29 4.87
CA LYS A 3 -16.02 22.47 3.44
C LYS A 3 -14.98 23.58 3.23
N GLN A 4 -13.70 23.25 3.23
CA GLN A 4 -12.68 24.12 2.64
C GLN A 4 -12.67 23.90 1.11
N PRO A 5 -12.65 24.97 0.31
CA PRO A 5 -12.57 24.85 -1.15
C PRO A 5 -11.22 24.25 -1.55
N CYS A 6 -11.23 23.28 -2.48
CA CYS A 6 -10.00 22.77 -3.09
C CYS A 6 -9.22 23.95 -3.73
N PRO A 7 -7.92 24.13 -3.43
CA PRO A 7 -7.09 24.98 -4.27
C PRO A 7 -7.07 24.39 -5.69
N VAL A 8 -7.09 25.25 -6.71
CA VAL A 8 -7.16 24.86 -8.12
C VAL A 8 -5.90 24.07 -8.49
N TRP A 9 -5.97 22.74 -8.38
CA TRP A 9 -4.99 21.88 -9.02
C TRP A 9 -5.23 21.94 -10.52
N ASN A 10 -4.17 22.23 -11.29
CA ASN A 10 -4.16 22.42 -12.75
C ASN A 10 -5.35 21.78 -13.46
N THR A 11 -6.34 22.61 -13.79
CA THR A 11 -7.41 22.26 -14.71
C THR A 11 -6.84 22.31 -16.12
N LEU A 12 -7.20 21.34 -16.96
CA LEU A 12 -7.01 21.46 -18.41
C LEU A 12 -7.52 22.83 -18.85
N ARG A 13 -6.69 23.62 -19.55
CA ARG A 13 -7.08 24.93 -20.10
C ARG A 13 -8.33 24.75 -20.95
N GLU A 14 -9.48 25.13 -20.42
CA GLU A 14 -10.67 25.37 -21.22
C GLU A 14 -10.47 26.71 -21.94
N GLY A 15 -10.45 26.65 -23.27
CA GLY A 15 -10.45 27.83 -24.11
C GLY A 15 -11.68 28.70 -23.83
N SER A 16 -11.43 30.01 -23.75
CA SER A 16 -12.41 31.08 -23.61
C SER A 16 -13.62 30.88 -24.53
N VAL A 17 -14.82 30.85 -23.94
CA VAL A 17 -16.07 31.12 -24.68
C VAL A 17 -16.90 32.10 -23.85
N ASP A 18 -17.05 33.30 -24.42
CA ASP A 18 -17.80 34.44 -23.93
C ASP A 18 -19.24 34.06 -23.51
N LYS A 19 -19.64 34.45 -22.30
CA LYS A 19 -21.05 34.49 -21.89
C LYS A 19 -21.55 35.93 -21.93
N LYS A 20 -22.41 36.23 -22.89
CA LYS A 20 -23.26 37.42 -22.93
C LYS A 20 -24.44 37.27 -21.97
N ASP A 21 -24.69 38.35 -21.24
CA ASP A 21 -25.84 38.58 -20.37
C ASP A 21 -27.19 38.46 -21.10
N VAL A 22 -28.17 37.85 -20.42
CA VAL A 22 -29.59 38.15 -20.63
C VAL A 22 -30.30 38.12 -19.27
N ALA A 23 -30.62 39.31 -18.77
CA ALA A 23 -31.55 39.53 -17.68
C ALA A 23 -33.00 39.33 -18.16
N ARG A 24 -33.84 38.69 -17.34
CA ARG A 24 -35.30 38.85 -17.39
C ARG A 24 -35.85 38.89 -15.98
N HIS A 25 -36.44 40.04 -15.66
CA HIS A 25 -37.42 40.22 -14.60
C HIS A 25 -38.67 39.40 -14.93
N ASP A 26 -39.29 38.77 -13.93
CA ASP A 26 -40.75 38.65 -13.92
C ASP A 26 -41.28 38.66 -12.48
N THR A 27 -42.23 39.56 -12.30
CA THR A 27 -42.99 39.92 -11.12
C THR A 27 -44.15 38.94 -10.99
N ILE A 28 -44.36 38.30 -9.84
CA ILE A 28 -45.57 37.49 -9.58
C ILE A 28 -46.41 38.14 -8.49
N SER A 29 -47.64 38.47 -8.89
CA SER A 29 -48.72 39.05 -8.11
C SER A 29 -49.42 37.99 -7.25
N THR A 30 -49.62 38.34 -5.99
CA THR A 30 -50.46 37.65 -5.01
C THR A 30 -51.94 37.89 -5.34
N THR A 31 -52.72 36.82 -5.51
CA THR A 31 -54.17 36.85 -5.32
C THR A 31 -54.61 35.65 -4.47
N ALA A 32 -55.18 35.97 -3.31
CA ALA A 32 -55.87 35.06 -2.42
C ALA A 32 -57.33 34.96 -2.86
N SER A 33 -57.88 33.75 -2.87
CA SER A 33 -59.31 33.49 -2.93
C SER A 33 -59.63 32.51 -1.81
N GLY A 34 -60.39 33.01 -0.83
CA GLY A 34 -60.92 32.21 0.27
C GLY A 34 -62.17 31.46 -0.18
N PHE A 35 -62.35 30.27 0.37
CA PHE A 35 -63.65 29.62 0.45
C PHE A 35 -63.82 29.02 1.84
N VAL A 36 -64.98 29.29 2.42
CA VAL A 36 -65.35 29.12 3.84
C VAL A 36 -66.26 27.91 4.00
N ASP A 37 -66.09 27.28 5.16
CA ASP A 37 -66.96 26.36 5.91
C ASP A 37 -67.46 25.03 5.35
N GLY A 38 -67.23 24.01 6.18
CA GLY A 38 -67.88 22.71 6.16
C GLY A 38 -67.63 21.99 7.49
N GLY A 39 -68.16 22.52 8.59
CA GLY A 39 -68.18 21.86 9.89
C GLY A 39 -69.57 21.33 10.24
N ILE A 40 -69.63 20.09 10.76
CA ILE A 40 -70.66 19.40 11.59
C ILE A 40 -70.42 17.88 11.33
N SER A 41 -70.38 16.92 12.25
CA SER A 41 -70.32 16.83 13.71
C SER A 41 -70.04 15.35 14.02
N LYS A 42 -69.31 15.05 15.11
CA LYS A 42 -69.06 13.68 15.62
C LYS A 42 -70.30 13.11 16.32
N ARG A 43 -70.49 11.78 16.29
CA ARG A 43 -70.86 10.99 17.50
C ARG A 43 -70.66 9.47 17.37
N TYR A 44 -70.55 8.84 18.55
CA TYR A 44 -70.00 7.54 18.94
C TYR A 44 -71.00 6.37 18.98
N GLY A 45 -70.46 5.13 19.02
CA GLY A 45 -71.07 3.86 19.49
C GLY A 45 -71.39 2.89 18.34
N GLU A 46 -71.17 1.57 18.37
CA GLU A 46 -70.76 0.58 19.38
C GLU A 46 -70.38 -0.72 18.61
N ALA A 47 -69.78 -1.71 19.26
CA ALA A 47 -69.05 -2.84 18.65
C ALA A 47 -69.92 -3.98 18.07
N GLU A 48 -69.41 -4.69 17.04
CA GLU A 48 -69.67 -6.11 16.76
C GLU A 48 -68.61 -6.69 15.77
N TYR A 49 -67.92 -7.77 16.14
CA TYR A 49 -67.25 -8.74 15.23
C TYR A 49 -68.26 -9.90 14.95
N PRO A 50 -68.13 -10.82 13.95
CA PRO A 50 -66.99 -11.15 13.07
C PRO A 50 -67.36 -11.52 11.58
N THR A 51 -66.36 -11.98 10.82
CA THR A 51 -66.40 -13.12 9.85
C THR A 51 -66.12 -12.84 8.37
N ILE A 52 -65.21 -13.66 7.87
CA ILE A 52 -64.61 -13.74 6.53
C ILE A 52 -65.62 -14.35 5.55
N HIS A 53 -65.86 -13.70 4.41
CA HIS A 53 -66.28 -14.38 3.18
C HIS A 53 -65.56 -13.82 1.96
N THR A 54 -64.73 -14.67 1.38
CA THR A 54 -64.18 -14.56 0.03
C THR A 54 -65.32 -14.53 -0.99
N ALA A 55 -65.41 -13.48 -1.80
CA ALA A 55 -66.26 -13.47 -2.98
C ALA A 55 -65.44 -13.05 -4.21
N LYS A 56 -65.06 -14.06 -5.00
CA LYS A 56 -64.64 -13.90 -6.40
C LYS A 56 -65.81 -13.27 -7.16
N ARG A 57 -65.63 -12.08 -7.74
CA ARG A 57 -66.58 -11.54 -8.70
C ARG A 57 -66.10 -11.89 -10.10
N GLY A 58 -66.85 -12.76 -10.75
CA GLY A 58 -66.65 -13.17 -12.13
C GLY A 58 -66.87 -12.00 -13.08
N ILE A 59 -66.10 -12.00 -14.16
CA ILE A 59 -66.27 -11.13 -15.31
C ILE A 59 -67.35 -11.80 -16.17
N GLU A 60 -68.53 -11.20 -16.25
CA GLU A 60 -69.48 -11.47 -17.33
C GLU A 60 -69.09 -10.58 -18.50
N GLU A 61 -68.69 -11.21 -19.61
CA GLU A 61 -68.56 -10.56 -20.91
C GLU A 61 -69.95 -10.57 -21.55
N ASP A 62 -70.57 -9.39 -21.64
CA ASP A 62 -71.81 -9.17 -22.38
C ASP A 62 -71.44 -8.93 -23.87
N PRO A 63 -71.86 -9.79 -24.81
CA PRO A 63 -71.47 -9.68 -26.19
C PRO A 63 -72.55 -8.91 -26.93
N GLU A 64 -72.37 -7.59 -27.08
CA GLU A 64 -72.85 -6.73 -28.19
C GLU A 64 -72.98 -5.28 -27.72
N ASP A 65 -71.89 -4.52 -27.79
CA ASP A 65 -72.01 -3.10 -28.14
C ASP A 65 -70.80 -2.63 -28.97
N PHE A 66 -71.10 -2.24 -30.20
CA PHE A 66 -70.14 -1.84 -31.23
C PHE A 66 -69.86 -0.34 -31.10
N GLY A 67 -68.60 0.03 -30.85
CA GLY A 67 -68.21 1.44 -30.77
C GLY A 67 -66.72 1.71 -30.63
N THR A 68 -65.86 0.99 -31.36
CA THR A 68 -64.40 1.25 -31.39
C THR A 68 -64.05 2.53 -32.15
N GLN A 69 -64.33 3.71 -31.57
CA GLN A 69 -63.69 4.99 -31.96
C GLN A 69 -63.48 5.92 -30.75
N GLY A 70 -62.72 5.43 -29.76
CA GLY A 70 -62.12 6.29 -28.74
C GLY A 70 -60.73 6.73 -29.16
N LYS A 71 -60.51 8.03 -29.42
CA LYS A 71 -59.18 8.59 -29.68
C LYS A 71 -58.37 8.50 -28.39
N VAL A 72 -57.46 7.53 -28.29
CA VAL A 72 -56.56 7.39 -27.13
C VAL A 72 -55.61 8.58 -27.11
N ASN A 73 -55.97 9.63 -26.37
CA ASN A 73 -55.05 10.67 -26.00
C ASN A 73 -54.05 10.07 -25.03
N ARG A 74 -52.94 9.56 -25.59
CA ARG A 74 -51.76 9.18 -24.84
C ARG A 74 -51.21 10.47 -24.21
N LEU A 75 -51.66 10.77 -22.99
CA LEU A 75 -51.04 11.78 -22.13
C LEU A 75 -49.54 11.50 -22.17
N LYS A 76 -48.77 12.43 -22.74
CA LYS A 76 -47.31 12.43 -22.60
C LYS A 76 -47.08 12.37 -21.10
N LYS A 77 -46.60 11.22 -20.62
CA LYS A 77 -46.07 11.09 -19.27
C LYS A 77 -45.10 12.25 -19.13
N ASP A 78 -45.41 13.20 -18.26
CA ASP A 78 -44.51 14.29 -17.94
C ASP A 78 -43.16 13.66 -17.70
N ALA A 79 -42.16 14.19 -18.40
CA ALA A 79 -40.80 13.71 -18.30
C ALA A 79 -40.32 14.03 -16.88
N THR A 80 -40.66 13.16 -15.93
CA THR A 80 -40.00 13.06 -14.64
C THR A 80 -38.53 13.14 -14.94
N GLU A 81 -37.91 14.21 -14.43
CA GLU A 81 -36.54 14.62 -14.71
C GLU A 81 -35.67 13.39 -14.89
N LYS A 82 -35.23 13.15 -16.13
CA LYS A 82 -34.41 11.98 -16.45
C LYS A 82 -33.22 12.02 -15.50
N GLY A 83 -33.18 11.07 -14.56
CA GLY A 83 -32.12 10.95 -13.56
C GLY A 83 -30.76 11.22 -14.18
N THR A 84 -29.96 12.01 -13.48
CA THR A 84 -28.68 12.59 -13.87
C THR A 84 -27.97 11.72 -14.91
N LYS A 85 -28.00 12.13 -16.19
CA LYS A 85 -27.43 11.33 -17.27
C LYS A 85 -25.94 11.07 -16.97
N ARG A 86 -25.58 9.81 -16.76
CA ARG A 86 -24.18 9.38 -16.62
C ARG A 86 -23.40 9.84 -17.84
N TYR A 87 -22.21 10.39 -17.61
CA TYR A 87 -21.33 10.79 -18.71
C TYR A 87 -20.85 9.55 -19.46
N ARG A 88 -20.56 9.69 -20.76
CA ARG A 88 -19.99 8.63 -21.61
C ARG A 88 -18.75 9.14 -22.35
N GLY A 89 -17.91 8.22 -22.81
CA GLY A 89 -16.72 8.51 -23.62
C GLY A 89 -15.76 9.50 -22.96
N GLN A 90 -15.28 10.47 -23.74
CA GLN A 90 -14.28 11.46 -23.34
C GLN A 90 -14.69 12.28 -22.10
N ARG A 91 -15.96 12.66 -22.00
CA ARG A 91 -16.49 13.45 -20.87
C ARG A 91 -16.45 12.64 -19.57
N ALA A 92 -16.72 11.34 -19.65
CA ALA A 92 -16.63 10.45 -18.49
C ALA A 92 -15.18 10.24 -18.05
N TYR A 93 -14.24 10.15 -19.01
CA TYR A 93 -12.82 10.04 -18.69
C TYR A 93 -12.24 11.31 -18.06
N ARG A 94 -12.59 12.50 -18.57
CA ARG A 94 -12.19 13.76 -17.93
C ARG A 94 -12.68 13.84 -16.49
N LEU A 95 -13.95 13.45 -16.26
CA LEU A 95 -14.50 13.39 -14.90
C LEU A 95 -13.75 12.37 -14.04
N PHE A 96 -13.40 11.20 -14.57
CA PHE A 96 -12.61 10.19 -13.87
C PHE A 96 -11.24 10.72 -13.44
N LEU A 97 -10.52 11.44 -14.31
CA LEU A 97 -9.25 12.06 -13.98
C LEU A 97 -9.40 13.15 -12.91
N GLN A 98 -10.46 13.97 -12.98
CA GLN A 98 -10.77 14.97 -11.94
C GLN A 98 -11.06 14.32 -10.58
N VAL A 99 -11.80 13.20 -10.58
CA VAL A 99 -12.03 12.39 -9.37
C VAL A 99 -10.70 11.86 -8.83
N TYR A 100 -9.86 11.30 -9.68
CA TYR A 100 -8.55 10.77 -9.27
C TYR A 100 -7.64 11.87 -8.69
N GLN A 101 -7.65 13.06 -9.29
CA GLN A 101 -6.92 14.24 -8.79
C GLN A 101 -7.43 14.67 -7.42
N LEU A 102 -8.75 14.67 -7.19
CA LEU A 102 -9.35 14.95 -5.88
C LEU A 102 -8.90 13.93 -4.83
N ILE A 103 -8.85 12.64 -5.20
CA ILE A 103 -8.36 11.58 -4.31
C ILE A 103 -6.91 11.82 -3.93
N LEU A 104 -6.06 12.08 -4.92
CA LEU A 104 -4.63 12.33 -4.70
C LEU A 104 -4.40 13.56 -3.80
N TRP A 105 -5.16 14.64 -4.03
CA TRP A 105 -5.13 15.82 -3.16
C TRP A 105 -5.51 15.48 -1.72
N LYS A 106 -6.60 14.73 -1.50
CA LYS A 106 -7.01 14.32 -0.15
C LYS A 106 -5.95 13.46 0.55
N GLN A 107 -5.28 12.57 -0.19
CA GLN A 107 -4.19 11.76 0.34
C GLN A 107 -2.99 12.63 0.74
N CYS A 108 -2.58 13.58 -0.10
CA CYS A 108 -1.55 14.56 0.23
C CYS A 108 -1.92 15.43 1.43
N TYR A 109 -3.18 15.89 1.49
CA TYR A 109 -3.70 16.70 2.59
C TYR A 109 -3.59 15.96 3.93
N ALA A 110 -4.03 14.70 3.97
CA ALA A 110 -3.92 13.87 5.18
C ALA A 110 -2.45 13.65 5.58
N LEU A 111 -1.55 13.39 4.62
CA LEU A 111 -0.11 13.26 4.89
C LEU A 111 0.49 14.53 5.51
N ILE A 112 0.14 15.70 5.02
CA ILE A 112 0.69 16.99 5.49
C ILE A 112 0.11 17.36 6.85
N HIS A 113 -1.22 17.33 6.99
CA HIS A 113 -1.89 17.84 8.18
C HIS A 113 -1.96 16.84 9.33
N GLU A 114 -2.10 15.55 9.05
CA GLU A 114 -2.27 14.51 10.09
C GLU A 114 -0.94 13.82 10.41
N ARG A 115 -0.06 13.63 9.40
CA ARG A 115 1.24 12.95 9.56
C ARG A 115 2.45 13.88 9.55
N GLY A 116 2.25 15.19 9.41
CA GLY A 116 3.32 16.19 9.51
C GLY A 116 4.31 16.17 8.34
N PHE A 117 3.90 15.68 7.16
CA PHE A 117 4.75 15.76 5.97
C PHE A 117 4.98 17.22 5.58
N PRO A 118 6.14 17.54 4.98
CA PRO A 118 6.42 18.89 4.49
C PRO A 118 5.41 19.31 3.41
N SER A 119 5.05 20.59 3.35
CA SER A 119 4.10 21.12 2.37
C SER A 119 4.56 20.90 0.92
N GLN A 120 5.87 20.85 0.69
CA GLN A 120 6.48 20.51 -0.60
C GLN A 120 6.03 19.14 -1.14
N THR A 121 5.52 18.24 -0.28
CA THR A 121 5.00 16.93 -0.70
C THR A 121 3.86 17.09 -1.71
N GLU A 122 2.96 18.05 -1.49
CA GLU A 122 1.87 18.32 -2.43
C GLU A 122 2.39 18.85 -3.77
N GLU A 123 3.42 19.69 -3.75
CA GLU A 123 4.03 20.25 -4.95
C GLU A 123 4.68 19.16 -5.82
N VAL A 124 5.53 18.32 -5.21
CA VAL A 124 6.21 17.24 -5.92
C VAL A 124 5.22 16.20 -6.49
N VAL A 125 4.21 15.81 -5.71
CA VAL A 125 3.19 14.85 -6.17
C VAL A 125 2.35 15.44 -7.30
N ARG A 126 2.02 16.73 -7.24
CA ARG A 126 1.31 17.45 -8.30
C ARG A 126 2.13 17.53 -9.58
N ASP A 127 3.44 17.77 -9.49
CA ASP A 127 4.33 17.79 -10.65
C ASP A 127 4.46 16.40 -11.29
N LEU A 128 4.62 15.35 -10.47
CA LEU A 128 4.60 13.96 -10.95
C LEU A 128 3.27 13.64 -11.64
N TRP A 129 2.15 14.07 -11.06
CA TRP A 129 0.83 13.87 -11.65
C TRP A 129 0.64 14.66 -12.96
N ALA A 130 1.17 15.88 -13.05
CA ALA A 130 1.12 16.70 -14.26
C ALA A 130 1.82 16.01 -15.43
N LEU A 131 3.03 15.48 -15.23
CA LEU A 131 3.74 14.67 -16.24
C LEU A 131 2.88 13.48 -16.71
N ARG A 132 2.22 12.82 -15.76
CA ARG A 132 1.35 11.67 -16.08
C ARG A 132 0.05 12.09 -16.78
N LEU A 133 -0.46 13.29 -16.55
CA LEU A 133 -1.62 13.82 -17.27
C LEU A 133 -1.30 14.05 -18.75
N ASP A 134 -0.06 14.42 -19.09
CA ASP A 134 0.34 14.62 -20.49
C ASP A 134 0.17 13.33 -21.30
N THR A 135 0.59 12.18 -20.77
CA THR A 135 0.42 10.87 -21.45
C THR A 135 -1.05 10.45 -21.58
N PHE A 136 -1.92 10.90 -20.68
CA PHE A 136 -3.37 10.70 -20.81
C PHE A 136 -4.02 11.69 -21.78
N SER A 137 -3.45 12.89 -21.92
CA SER A 137 -3.95 13.95 -22.80
C SER A 137 -3.73 13.64 -24.28
N GLU A 138 -2.59 13.05 -24.64
CA GLU A 138 -2.30 12.59 -26.00
C GLU A 138 -3.31 11.52 -26.45
N LYS A 139 -3.68 10.61 -25.54
CA LYS A 139 -4.72 9.59 -25.78
C LYS A 139 -6.12 10.19 -25.91
N LEU A 140 -6.36 11.37 -25.32
CA LEU A 140 -7.61 12.11 -25.46
C LEU A 140 -7.72 12.89 -26.77
N ALA A 141 -6.59 13.17 -27.42
CA ALA A 141 -6.49 13.93 -28.67
C ALA A 141 -6.44 13.04 -29.93
N GLY A 142 -6.34 11.71 -29.77
CA GLY A 142 -6.46 10.76 -30.88
C GLY A 142 -7.79 10.91 -31.64
N PRO A 143 -7.82 10.66 -32.96
CA PRO A 143 -8.97 10.98 -33.80
C PRO A 143 -10.25 10.32 -33.26
N ALA A 144 -11.27 11.14 -33.08
CA ALA A 144 -12.59 10.80 -32.53
C ALA A 144 -13.44 9.92 -33.48
N GLU A 145 -12.81 9.12 -34.32
CA GLU A 145 -13.44 8.18 -35.25
C GLU A 145 -12.91 6.76 -35.01
N SER A 146 -13.23 6.21 -33.86
CA SER A 146 -13.65 4.81 -33.82
C SER A 146 -14.94 4.77 -33.01
N THR A 147 -16.01 4.56 -33.77
CA THR A 147 -17.37 4.28 -33.33
C THR A 147 -17.39 3.34 -32.13
N GLY A 148 -18.36 3.56 -31.25
CA GLY A 148 -18.52 2.78 -30.04
C GLY A 148 -18.67 1.29 -30.34
N ASP A 149 -17.66 0.53 -29.95
CA ASP A 149 -17.78 -0.89 -29.70
C ASP A 149 -17.61 -1.12 -28.20
N GLU A 150 -18.68 -1.63 -27.60
CA GLU A 150 -18.58 -2.54 -26.46
C GLU A 150 -17.61 -3.67 -26.84
N PRO A 151 -16.85 -4.26 -25.89
CA PRO A 151 -15.92 -5.33 -26.24
C PRO A 151 -16.69 -6.58 -26.67
N GLU A 152 -16.82 -6.81 -27.98
CA GLU A 152 -17.20 -8.12 -28.52
C GLU A 152 -16.07 -9.10 -28.27
N VAL A 153 -16.32 -10.00 -27.32
CA VAL A 153 -15.42 -11.06 -26.89
C VAL A 153 -15.54 -12.26 -27.82
N PHE A 154 -15.25 -12.13 -29.12
CA PHE A 154 -14.98 -13.30 -29.97
C PHE A 154 -14.33 -12.89 -31.29
N SER A 155 -13.03 -13.11 -31.43
CA SER A 155 -12.41 -13.24 -32.76
C SER A 155 -11.39 -14.35 -32.73
N SER A 156 -11.71 -15.43 -33.44
CA SER A 156 -10.90 -16.63 -33.62
C SER A 156 -10.25 -16.57 -34.99
N GLN A 157 -9.08 -15.95 -35.09
CA GLN A 157 -8.19 -16.12 -36.24
C GLN A 157 -6.74 -16.11 -35.77
N PRO A 158 -5.91 -17.09 -36.20
CA PRO A 158 -4.54 -17.19 -35.74
C PRO A 158 -3.65 -16.17 -36.47
N SER A 159 -3.05 -15.27 -35.71
CA SER A 159 -1.97 -14.39 -36.17
C SER A 159 -0.66 -15.17 -36.31
N ALA A 160 0.14 -14.83 -37.32
CA ALA A 160 1.46 -15.40 -37.61
C ALA A 160 2.47 -15.20 -36.44
N PRO A 161 3.61 -15.92 -36.40
CA PRO A 161 4.49 -15.89 -35.25
C PRO A 161 5.22 -14.55 -35.14
N GLU A 162 4.77 -13.71 -34.21
CA GLU A 162 5.47 -12.50 -33.79
C GLU A 162 6.54 -12.85 -32.73
N THR A 163 7.66 -12.15 -32.79
CA THR A 163 8.82 -12.29 -31.90
C THR A 163 8.50 -11.87 -30.45
N GLU A 164 9.13 -12.54 -29.48
CA GLU A 164 8.87 -12.42 -28.03
C GLU A 164 8.98 -11.00 -27.45
N ASP A 165 9.66 -10.08 -28.14
CA ASP A 165 9.85 -8.69 -27.71
C ASP A 165 8.58 -7.82 -27.85
N ASP A 166 7.67 -8.15 -28.78
CA ASP A 166 6.45 -7.35 -29.04
C ASP A 166 5.31 -7.62 -28.04
N GLU A 167 5.28 -8.82 -27.44
CA GLU A 167 4.27 -9.20 -26.43
C GLU A 167 4.41 -8.40 -25.13
N ALA A 168 5.64 -8.13 -24.68
CA ALA A 168 5.91 -7.30 -23.50
C ALA A 168 5.48 -5.83 -23.71
N PHE A 169 5.62 -5.32 -24.95
CA PHE A 169 5.23 -3.98 -25.35
C PHE A 169 3.70 -3.81 -25.37
N LYS A 170 2.96 -4.79 -25.91
CA LYS A 170 1.49 -4.79 -25.96
C LYS A 170 0.85 -4.93 -24.56
N LEU A 171 1.46 -5.70 -23.67
CA LEU A 171 1.01 -5.86 -22.26
C LEU A 171 1.19 -4.57 -21.43
N SER A 172 2.24 -3.79 -21.70
CA SER A 172 2.49 -2.49 -21.05
C SER A 172 1.51 -1.41 -21.54
N HIS A 173 1.24 -1.37 -22.85
CA HIS A 173 0.30 -0.42 -23.45
C HIS A 173 -1.17 -0.66 -23.07
N ARG A 174 -1.59 -1.93 -22.88
CA ARG A 174 -2.95 -2.25 -22.39
C ARG A 174 -3.17 -1.87 -20.92
N ARG A 175 -2.10 -1.67 -20.13
CA ARG A 175 -2.17 -1.35 -18.69
C ARG A 175 -2.11 0.15 -18.37
N THR A 176 -1.74 1.00 -19.34
CA THR A 176 -1.65 2.47 -19.19
C THR A 176 -2.91 3.22 -19.65
N THR A 177 -4.05 2.56 -19.83
CA THR A 177 -5.28 3.26 -20.24
C THR A 177 -5.87 4.07 -19.08
N TRP A 178 -5.73 3.59 -17.84
CA TRP A 178 -6.31 4.23 -16.65
C TRP A 178 -5.32 4.20 -15.47
N PRO A 179 -5.15 5.31 -14.72
CA PRO A 179 -4.47 5.27 -13.43
C PRO A 179 -5.21 4.34 -12.45
N ARG A 180 -4.46 3.48 -11.76
CA ARG A 180 -5.03 2.60 -10.72
C ARG A 180 -5.02 3.32 -9.38
N LEU A 181 -5.97 3.02 -8.49
CA LEU A 181 -5.98 3.62 -7.16
C LEU A 181 -4.69 3.35 -6.37
N ILE A 182 -4.12 2.15 -6.46
CA ILE A 182 -2.84 1.84 -5.78
C ILE A 182 -1.69 2.73 -6.25
N ASP A 183 -1.76 3.23 -7.49
CA ASP A 183 -0.75 4.13 -8.01
C ASP A 183 -0.83 5.51 -7.33
N SER A 184 -1.97 5.92 -6.75
CA SER A 184 -2.10 7.21 -6.09
C SER A 184 -1.23 7.27 -4.84
N VAL A 185 -1.28 6.21 -4.02
CA VAL A 185 -0.39 6.04 -2.86
C VAL A 185 1.05 5.82 -3.31
N GLY A 186 1.25 5.11 -4.42
CA GLY A 186 2.57 4.97 -5.03
C GLY A 186 3.18 6.33 -5.41
N LEU A 187 2.39 7.26 -5.96
CA LEU A 187 2.83 8.63 -6.26
C LEU A 187 3.19 9.41 -4.99
N CYS A 188 2.39 9.29 -3.92
CA CYS A 188 2.72 9.89 -2.63
C CYS A 188 4.06 9.36 -2.08
N TYR A 189 4.30 8.05 -2.18
CA TYR A 189 5.58 7.45 -1.81
C TYR A 189 6.75 7.96 -2.67
N LEU A 190 6.57 8.07 -3.99
CA LEU A 190 7.59 8.63 -4.89
C LEU A 190 7.89 10.10 -4.59
N GLY A 191 6.87 10.89 -4.24
CA GLY A 191 7.05 12.26 -3.76
C GLY A 191 7.89 12.31 -2.48
N ALA A 192 7.59 11.44 -1.51
CA ALA A 192 8.38 11.30 -0.29
C ALA A 192 9.83 10.87 -0.56
N LEU A 193 10.04 9.98 -1.54
CA LEU A 193 11.36 9.52 -1.97
C LEU A 193 12.19 10.66 -2.59
N LEU A 194 11.59 11.47 -3.46
CA LEU A 194 12.23 12.64 -4.06
C LEU A 194 12.61 13.69 -3.01
N LEU A 195 11.75 13.88 -2.01
CA LEU A 195 12.03 14.75 -0.85
C LEU A 195 12.98 14.13 0.19
N ARG A 196 13.48 12.90 -0.07
CA ARG A 196 14.42 12.18 0.81
C ARG A 196 13.87 11.94 2.22
N LEU A 197 12.56 11.82 2.36
CA LEU A 197 11.91 11.54 3.65
C LEU A 197 12.19 10.08 4.10
N PRO A 198 12.31 9.82 5.42
CA PRO A 198 12.55 8.48 5.96
C PRO A 198 11.27 7.62 6.05
N VAL A 199 10.48 7.61 4.97
CA VAL A 199 9.21 6.90 4.86
C VAL A 199 9.41 5.63 4.05
N THR A 200 8.90 4.51 4.55
CA THR A 200 9.00 3.21 3.89
C THR A 200 7.65 2.79 3.31
N ILE A 201 7.67 1.81 2.41
CA ILE A 201 6.45 1.24 1.82
C ILE A 201 5.57 0.58 2.89
N ALA A 202 6.19 0.00 3.92
CA ALA A 202 5.47 -0.54 5.08
C ALA A 202 4.75 0.55 5.88
N ASP A 203 5.35 1.74 6.01
CA ASP A 203 4.69 2.88 6.67
C ASP A 203 3.46 3.34 5.88
N MET A 204 3.60 3.51 4.56
CA MET A 204 2.47 3.89 3.69
C MET A 204 1.34 2.85 3.76
N HIS A 205 1.69 1.56 3.79
CA HIS A 205 0.73 0.47 3.96
C HIS A 205 0.03 0.53 5.32
N ARG A 206 0.77 0.79 6.40
CA ARG A 206 0.21 0.96 7.75
C ARG A 206 -0.74 2.15 7.82
N MET A 207 -0.38 3.27 7.19
CA MET A 207 -1.23 4.47 7.11
C MET A 207 -2.54 4.22 6.35
N ILE A 208 -2.49 3.40 5.29
CA ILE A 208 -3.69 2.94 4.58
C ILE A 208 -4.57 2.10 5.51
N MET A 209 -3.99 1.10 6.19
CA MET A 209 -4.77 0.18 7.03
C MET A 209 -5.44 0.88 8.21
N ARG A 210 -4.79 1.92 8.74
CA ARG A 210 -5.34 2.76 9.82
C ARG A 210 -6.31 3.84 9.35
N GLU A 211 -6.63 3.88 8.05
CA GLU A 211 -7.50 4.87 7.42
C GLU A 211 -7.05 6.34 7.60
N GLU A 212 -5.79 6.55 7.98
CA GLU A 212 -5.16 7.88 8.09
C GLU A 212 -4.96 8.49 6.69
N ILE A 213 -4.67 7.64 5.70
CA ILE A 213 -4.67 8.05 4.30
C ILE A 213 -5.93 7.48 3.66
N PRO A 214 -6.80 8.32 3.07
CA PRO A 214 -8.02 7.85 2.44
C PRO A 214 -7.67 6.96 1.24
N PHE A 215 -8.02 5.68 1.34
CA PHE A 215 -7.72 4.68 0.31
C PHE A 215 -8.80 3.60 0.27
N ILE A 216 -9.08 2.98 1.41
CA ILE A 216 -10.18 2.03 1.56
C ILE A 216 -11.50 2.79 1.37
N ARG A 217 -12.40 2.25 0.53
CA ARG A 217 -13.72 2.85 0.23
C ARG A 217 -13.65 4.34 -0.12
N ILE A 218 -12.65 4.72 -0.89
CA ILE A 218 -12.41 6.11 -1.31
C ILE A 218 -13.64 6.78 -1.95
N ILE A 219 -14.57 5.99 -2.52
CA ILE A 219 -15.82 6.46 -3.12
C ILE A 219 -16.67 7.31 -2.17
N LYS A 220 -16.66 7.02 -0.86
CA LYS A 220 -17.37 7.82 0.17
C LYS A 220 -16.81 9.24 0.28
N SER A 221 -15.52 9.41 0.00
CA SER A 221 -14.88 10.73 0.01
C SER A 221 -15.21 11.58 -1.23
N ILE A 222 -15.77 10.99 -2.29
CA ILE A 222 -16.06 11.68 -3.55
C ILE A 222 -17.42 12.39 -3.45
N PRO A 223 -17.54 13.66 -3.88
CA PRO A 223 -18.82 14.35 -3.93
C PRO A 223 -19.86 13.61 -4.78
N ARG A 224 -21.11 13.55 -4.29
CA ARG A 224 -22.23 12.84 -4.94
C ARG A 224 -22.44 13.27 -6.39
N GLU A 225 -22.31 14.56 -6.67
CA GLU A 225 -22.47 15.11 -8.01
C GLU A 225 -21.49 14.52 -9.04
N MET A 226 -20.27 14.19 -8.62
CA MET A 226 -19.27 13.56 -9.47
C MET A 226 -19.51 12.05 -9.53
N ARG A 227 -19.82 11.43 -8.38
CA ARG A 227 -20.09 9.99 -8.27
C ARG A 227 -21.25 9.54 -9.15
N ASP A 228 -22.38 10.24 -9.09
CA ASP A 228 -23.62 9.83 -9.76
C ASP A 228 -23.51 10.01 -11.29
N LYS A 229 -22.62 10.91 -11.75
CA LYS A 229 -22.34 11.14 -13.18
C LYS A 229 -21.29 10.18 -13.75
N LEU A 230 -20.55 9.46 -12.90
CA LEU A 230 -19.46 8.58 -13.31
C LEU A 230 -19.99 7.18 -13.69
N PRO A 231 -19.56 6.60 -14.83
CA PRO A 231 -19.83 5.20 -15.17
C PRO A 231 -19.34 4.19 -14.13
N GLN A 232 -20.06 3.07 -14.01
CA GLN A 232 -19.72 1.98 -13.09
C GLN A 232 -18.34 1.37 -13.37
N THR A 233 -17.91 1.34 -14.64
CA THR A 233 -16.59 0.84 -15.04
C THR A 233 -15.47 1.60 -14.30
N TYR A 234 -15.56 2.93 -14.22
CA TYR A 234 -14.56 3.74 -13.52
C TYR A 234 -14.70 3.64 -12.00
N LEU A 235 -15.92 3.58 -11.48
CA LEU A 235 -16.14 3.35 -10.04
C LEU A 235 -15.50 2.04 -9.60
N SER A 236 -15.59 0.99 -10.42
CA SER A 236 -14.98 -0.32 -10.12
C SER A 236 -13.44 -0.31 -10.12
N ILE A 237 -12.80 0.67 -10.78
CA ILE A 237 -11.34 0.88 -10.77
C ILE A 237 -10.91 1.62 -9.50
N LEU A 238 -11.74 2.55 -9.03
CA LEU A 238 -11.52 3.30 -7.78
C LEU A 238 -11.94 2.50 -6.55
N GLU A 239 -12.63 1.38 -6.70
CA GLU A 239 -13.06 0.55 -5.59
C GLU A 239 -12.00 -0.50 -5.21
N THR A 240 -11.59 -0.49 -3.94
CA THR A 240 -10.73 -1.52 -3.37
C THR A 240 -11.55 -2.78 -3.09
N LYS A 241 -11.55 -3.74 -4.02
CA LYS A 241 -12.26 -5.03 -3.85
C LYS A 241 -11.58 -5.96 -2.84
N THR A 242 -10.29 -5.78 -2.62
CA THR A 242 -9.48 -6.61 -1.73
C THR A 242 -8.59 -5.72 -0.88
N ILE A 243 -8.37 -6.13 0.37
CA ILE A 243 -7.39 -5.52 1.26
C ILE A 243 -6.02 -5.58 0.59
N THR A 244 -5.38 -4.42 0.44
CA THR A 244 -4.11 -4.31 -0.26
C THR A 244 -2.99 -4.89 0.59
N LYS A 245 -2.19 -5.77 -0.02
CA LYS A 245 -0.97 -6.27 0.62
C LYS A 245 0.16 -5.27 0.40
N ALA A 246 1.06 -5.09 1.35
CA ALA A 246 2.23 -4.24 1.20
C ALA A 246 3.08 -4.63 -0.04
N GLU A 247 3.14 -5.91 -0.40
CA GLU A 247 3.81 -6.38 -1.63
C GLU A 247 3.19 -5.85 -2.94
N GLN A 248 1.87 -5.63 -2.95
CA GLN A 248 1.21 -5.01 -4.11
C GLN A 248 1.64 -3.55 -4.25
N LEU A 249 1.87 -2.85 -3.14
CA LEU A 249 2.38 -1.48 -3.15
C LEU A 249 3.83 -1.44 -3.61
N HIS A 250 4.68 -2.36 -3.14
CA HIS A 250 6.05 -2.57 -3.68
C HIS A 250 6.05 -2.76 -5.20
N HIS A 251 5.14 -3.60 -5.70
CA HIS A 251 4.99 -3.80 -7.14
C HIS A 251 4.50 -2.52 -7.84
N ALA A 252 3.50 -1.82 -7.30
CA ALA A 252 2.99 -0.59 -7.91
C ALA A 252 4.07 0.49 -7.99
N VAL A 253 4.83 0.72 -6.92
CA VAL A 253 5.93 1.68 -6.87
C VAL A 253 7.01 1.33 -7.90
N ARG A 254 7.42 0.05 -8.00
CA ARG A 254 8.41 -0.36 -9.00
C ARG A 254 7.94 -0.08 -10.43
N GLU A 255 6.70 -0.39 -10.74
CA GLU A 255 6.13 -0.13 -12.07
C GLU A 255 6.05 1.38 -12.35
N LEU A 256 5.74 2.19 -11.34
CA LEU A 256 5.75 3.65 -11.48
C LEU A 256 7.17 4.17 -11.72
N VAL A 257 8.17 3.75 -10.93
CA VAL A 257 9.56 4.15 -11.17
C VAL A 257 9.99 3.82 -12.59
N PHE A 258 9.69 2.61 -13.06
CA PHE A 258 10.00 2.19 -14.42
C PHE A 258 9.27 3.02 -15.48
N LEU A 259 8.00 3.34 -15.26
CA LEU A 259 7.20 4.20 -16.13
C LEU A 259 7.84 5.60 -16.23
N TYR A 260 8.16 6.21 -15.09
CA TYR A 260 8.67 7.57 -15.03
C TYR A 260 10.09 7.72 -15.59
N ASP A 261 10.94 6.71 -15.38
CA ASP A 261 12.27 6.65 -15.98
C ASP A 261 12.17 6.51 -17.51
N ARG A 262 11.31 5.60 -18.01
CA ARG A 262 11.18 5.33 -19.44
C ARG A 262 10.48 6.45 -20.22
N GLU A 263 9.38 6.99 -19.68
CA GLU A 263 8.53 7.94 -20.41
C GLU A 263 8.97 9.39 -20.22
N PHE A 264 9.55 9.73 -19.07
CA PHE A 264 9.91 11.11 -18.72
C PHE A 264 11.39 11.31 -18.37
N GLY A 265 12.20 10.24 -18.33
CA GLY A 265 13.62 10.34 -17.94
C GLY A 265 13.83 10.74 -16.48
N VAL A 266 12.83 10.55 -15.61
CA VAL A 266 12.90 10.93 -14.20
C VAL A 266 13.72 9.91 -13.42
N VAL A 267 14.87 10.36 -12.90
CA VAL A 267 15.75 9.54 -12.07
C VAL A 267 15.37 9.69 -10.61
N PHE A 268 14.94 8.59 -9.97
CA PHE A 268 14.65 8.59 -8.54
C PHE A 268 15.93 8.35 -7.71
N PRO A 269 16.11 9.08 -6.59
CA PRO A 269 17.25 8.88 -5.72
C PRO A 269 17.20 7.51 -5.04
N PRO A 270 18.33 7.00 -4.52
CA PRO A 270 18.31 5.84 -3.64
C PRO A 270 17.46 6.11 -2.38
N LEU A 271 17.19 5.07 -1.59
CA LEU A 271 16.57 5.25 -0.28
C LEU A 271 17.40 6.19 0.62
N ASN A 272 16.74 6.85 1.57
CA ASN A 272 17.44 7.55 2.66
C ASN A 272 18.04 6.52 3.64
N ALA A 273 19.08 5.83 3.17
CA ALA A 273 19.66 4.66 3.82
C ALA A 273 20.05 4.88 5.29
N PRO A 274 20.70 6.00 5.69
CA PRO A 274 21.07 6.21 7.09
C PRO A 274 19.87 6.23 8.04
N LEU A 275 18.80 6.94 7.69
CA LEU A 275 17.63 7.10 8.54
C LEU A 275 16.76 5.85 8.54
N ILE A 276 16.56 5.22 7.38
CA ILE A 276 15.77 3.99 7.27
C ILE A 276 16.48 2.82 7.96
N LEU A 277 17.81 2.72 7.84
CA LEU A 277 18.59 1.72 8.55
C LEU A 277 18.49 1.90 10.07
N PHE A 278 18.67 3.12 10.56
CA PHE A 278 18.51 3.43 11.99
C PHE A 278 17.10 3.10 12.47
N LYS A 279 16.08 3.47 11.68
CA LYS A 279 14.68 3.14 11.95
C LYS A 279 14.49 1.63 12.06
N TYR A 280 14.95 0.83 11.10
CA TYR A 280 14.81 -0.63 11.13
C TYR A 280 15.52 -1.27 12.33
N ILE A 281 16.72 -0.80 12.67
CA ILE A 281 17.46 -1.28 13.85
C ILE A 281 16.70 -0.95 15.14
N LYS A 282 16.20 0.28 15.27
CA LYS A 282 15.38 0.72 16.40
C LYS A 282 14.09 -0.12 16.50
N TYR A 283 13.36 -0.28 15.40
CA TYR A 283 12.13 -1.06 15.32
C TYR A 283 12.35 -2.54 15.65
N LEU A 284 13.50 -3.13 15.31
CA LEU A 284 13.83 -4.51 15.65
C LEU A 284 14.49 -4.66 17.03
N ALA A 285 14.65 -3.57 17.79
CA ALA A 285 15.36 -3.53 19.06
C ALA A 285 16.75 -4.19 19.00
N LEU A 286 17.48 -3.92 17.91
CA LEU A 286 18.82 -4.45 17.68
C LEU A 286 19.90 -3.51 18.24
N PRO A 287 21.05 -4.03 18.68
CA PRO A 287 22.19 -3.22 19.08
C PRO A 287 22.71 -2.32 17.95
N VAL A 288 23.25 -1.16 18.32
CA VAL A 288 23.75 -0.15 17.37
C VAL A 288 24.90 -0.66 16.50
N GLU A 289 25.62 -1.68 16.98
CA GLU A 289 26.71 -2.37 16.30
C GLU A 289 26.28 -3.00 14.97
N VAL A 290 25.00 -3.32 14.80
CA VAL A 290 24.45 -3.81 13.53
C VAL A 290 24.58 -2.76 12.43
N TYR A 291 24.51 -1.47 12.76
CA TYR A 291 24.57 -0.37 11.80
C TYR A 291 25.88 -0.34 10.98
N PRO A 292 27.10 -0.29 11.60
CA PRO A 292 28.34 -0.34 10.84
C PRO A 292 28.54 -1.67 10.11
N ALA A 293 28.01 -2.78 10.62
CA ALA A 293 28.07 -4.08 9.94
C ALA A 293 27.30 -4.07 8.62
N VAL A 294 26.08 -3.52 8.65
CA VAL A 294 25.25 -3.36 7.45
C VAL A 294 25.92 -2.46 6.42
N LYS A 295 26.53 -1.35 6.84
CA LYS A 295 27.30 -0.49 5.92
C LYS A 295 28.48 -1.21 5.26
N ARG A 296 29.22 -2.03 6.01
CA ARG A 296 30.32 -2.84 5.46
C ARG A 296 29.78 -3.88 4.47
N LEU A 297 28.77 -4.65 4.87
CA LEU A 297 28.15 -5.68 4.02
C LEU A 297 27.52 -5.08 2.76
N GLN A 298 26.91 -3.89 2.85
CA GLN A 298 26.39 -3.15 1.71
C GLN A 298 27.49 -2.88 0.67
N GLY A 299 28.66 -2.39 1.12
CA GLY A 299 29.81 -2.14 0.26
C GLY A 299 30.34 -3.42 -0.40
N LEU A 300 30.42 -4.52 0.35
CA LEU A 300 30.86 -5.82 -0.19
C LEU A 300 29.89 -6.41 -1.22
N LEU A 301 28.59 -6.23 -1.01
CA LEU A 301 27.54 -6.77 -1.88
C LEU A 301 27.19 -5.87 -3.07
N GLY A 302 27.72 -4.65 -3.11
CA GLY A 302 27.43 -3.65 -4.14
C GLY A 302 25.98 -3.17 -4.13
N PHE A 303 25.35 -3.09 -2.95
CA PHE A 303 23.96 -2.65 -2.84
C PHE A 303 23.87 -1.12 -2.85
N THR A 304 23.24 -0.57 -3.88
CA THR A 304 23.06 0.87 -4.09
C THR A 304 21.79 1.42 -3.45
N TYR A 305 20.84 0.55 -3.06
CA TYR A 305 19.50 0.91 -2.62
C TYR A 305 18.73 1.81 -3.60
N THR A 306 19.02 1.67 -4.90
CA THR A 306 18.26 2.30 -5.99
C THR A 306 17.23 1.34 -6.54
N PHE A 307 16.11 1.87 -7.01
CA PHE A 307 15.13 1.09 -7.75
C PHE A 307 15.70 0.71 -9.13
N PRO A 308 15.44 -0.52 -9.63
CA PRO A 308 15.94 -0.93 -10.93
C PRO A 308 15.17 -0.25 -12.06
N THR A 309 15.89 0.40 -12.96
CA THR A 309 15.34 1.01 -14.18
C THR A 309 15.31 0.04 -15.37
N ASN A 310 16.07 -1.06 -15.31
CA ASN A 310 16.14 -2.03 -16.42
C ASN A 310 15.04 -3.10 -16.35
N GLY A 311 14.15 -3.11 -17.35
CA GLY A 311 13.01 -4.03 -17.46
C GLY A 311 13.36 -5.51 -17.70
N LYS A 312 14.60 -5.82 -18.12
CA LYS A 312 15.05 -7.19 -18.44
C LYS A 312 15.36 -8.05 -17.21
N VAL A 313 15.35 -7.47 -16.01
CA VAL A 313 15.74 -8.21 -14.81
C VAL A 313 14.53 -8.93 -14.22
N LYS A 314 14.55 -10.27 -14.30
CA LYS A 314 13.56 -11.19 -13.72
C LYS A 314 13.16 -10.70 -12.32
N ARG A 315 11.87 -10.82 -11.97
CA ARG A 315 11.28 -10.43 -10.67
C ARG A 315 11.95 -11.15 -9.49
N ARG A 316 13.10 -10.66 -9.03
CA ARG A 316 13.78 -11.12 -7.82
C ARG A 316 13.48 -10.18 -6.66
N CYS A 317 13.28 -10.76 -5.48
CA CYS A 317 13.01 -10.01 -4.24
C CYS A 317 14.12 -9.00 -3.93
N LEU A 318 15.38 -9.30 -4.26
CA LEU A 318 16.53 -8.42 -4.08
C LEU A 318 16.57 -7.18 -5.00
N HIS A 319 15.57 -6.95 -5.84
CA HIS A 319 15.49 -5.72 -6.63
C HIS A 319 14.86 -4.56 -5.88
N LEU A 320 14.09 -4.83 -4.83
CA LEU A 320 13.48 -3.80 -4.02
C LEU A 320 14.51 -3.30 -3.00
N PRO A 321 14.79 -1.99 -2.93
CA PRO A 321 15.87 -1.48 -2.10
C PRO A 321 15.59 -1.66 -0.59
N GLU A 322 14.33 -1.64 -0.15
CA GLU A 322 13.95 -1.94 1.23
C GLU A 322 14.20 -3.41 1.58
N VAL A 323 13.97 -4.31 0.60
CA VAL A 323 14.22 -5.75 0.76
C VAL A 323 15.71 -6.05 0.80
N GLN A 324 16.51 -5.32 0.01
CA GLN A 324 17.97 -5.37 0.13
C GLN A 324 18.41 -4.97 1.54
N MET A 325 17.97 -3.80 2.02
CA MET A 325 18.31 -3.28 3.34
C MET A 325 17.98 -4.27 4.46
N ILE A 326 16.72 -4.74 4.53
CA ILE A 326 16.32 -5.68 5.59
C ILE A 326 17.06 -7.01 5.49
N SER A 327 17.34 -7.51 4.28
CA SER A 327 18.09 -8.76 4.12
C SER A 327 19.51 -8.67 4.68
N VAL A 328 20.18 -7.52 4.47
CA VAL A 328 21.52 -7.28 5.03
C VAL A 328 21.47 -7.12 6.54
N ILE A 329 20.43 -6.46 7.08
CA ILE A 329 20.21 -6.37 8.53
C ILE A 329 20.07 -7.77 9.13
N VAL A 330 19.23 -8.64 8.56
CA VAL A 330 19.06 -10.02 9.06
C VAL A 330 20.37 -10.79 9.00
N VAL A 331 21.14 -10.67 7.91
CA VAL A 331 22.46 -11.32 7.80
C VAL A 331 23.43 -10.78 8.85
N ALA A 332 23.50 -9.46 9.06
CA ALA A 332 24.34 -8.84 10.08
C ALA A 332 23.95 -9.29 11.50
N THR A 333 22.64 -9.33 11.79
CA THR A 333 22.12 -9.85 13.06
C THR A 333 22.52 -11.30 13.26
N LYS A 334 22.41 -12.16 12.23
CA LYS A 334 22.85 -13.57 12.33
C LYS A 334 24.36 -13.73 12.57
N LEU A 335 25.18 -12.83 12.03
CA LEU A 335 26.64 -12.88 12.20
C LEU A 335 27.06 -12.53 13.62
N TYR A 336 26.45 -11.51 14.23
CA TYR A 336 26.78 -11.08 15.59
C TYR A 336 26.00 -11.84 16.67
N PHE A 337 24.72 -12.07 16.41
CA PHE A 337 23.74 -12.63 17.34
C PHE A 337 23.02 -13.82 16.70
N PRO A 338 23.67 -14.99 16.59
CA PRO A 338 23.04 -16.17 16.01
C PRO A 338 21.84 -16.63 16.86
N PHE A 339 20.87 -17.29 16.21
CA PHE A 339 19.65 -17.83 16.84
C PHE A 339 19.85 -19.23 17.47
N ASP A 340 21.09 -19.66 17.63
CA ASP A 340 21.44 -20.98 18.15
C ASP A 340 21.95 -20.92 19.59
N ASN A 341 22.11 -22.09 20.21
CA ASN A 341 22.65 -22.23 21.57
C ASN A 341 24.17 -22.46 21.58
N VAL A 342 24.85 -22.29 20.45
CA VAL A 342 26.28 -22.61 20.32
C VAL A 342 27.12 -21.50 20.95
N LYS A 343 28.05 -21.90 21.82
CA LYS A 343 28.92 -20.93 22.48
C LYS A 343 30.11 -20.53 21.61
N ARG A 344 30.18 -19.26 21.22
CA ARG A 344 31.25 -18.67 20.40
C ARG A 344 31.98 -17.57 21.18
N TYR A 345 33.29 -17.49 21.08
CA TYR A 345 34.11 -16.60 21.91
C TYR A 345 34.84 -15.55 21.05
N PRO A 346 34.52 -14.26 21.21
CA PRO A 346 35.21 -13.18 20.50
C PRO A 346 36.67 -13.06 20.95
N THR A 347 37.51 -12.47 20.12
CA THR A 347 38.93 -12.28 20.42
C THR A 347 39.14 -11.12 21.40
N SER A 348 38.34 -10.06 21.27
CA SER A 348 38.34 -8.87 22.13
C SER A 348 36.97 -8.55 22.70
N ALA A 349 36.93 -8.01 23.91
CA ALA A 349 35.69 -7.47 24.51
C ALA A 349 35.16 -6.22 23.76
N LYS A 350 35.97 -5.60 22.89
CA LYS A 350 35.55 -4.49 22.02
C LYS A 350 34.77 -4.97 20.78
N GLU A 351 34.71 -6.28 20.54
CA GLU A 351 33.97 -6.82 19.40
C GLU A 351 32.46 -6.76 19.65
N PRO A 352 31.66 -6.49 18.61
CA PRO A 352 30.20 -6.43 18.73
C PRO A 352 29.58 -7.77 19.15
N ALA A 353 30.25 -8.88 18.83
CA ALA A 353 29.83 -10.23 19.24
C ALA A 353 30.14 -10.57 20.72
N ALA A 354 30.71 -9.62 21.49
CA ALA A 354 30.92 -9.77 22.92
C ALA A 354 29.64 -9.65 23.74
N GLN A 355 28.55 -9.14 23.16
CA GLN A 355 27.23 -9.12 23.78
C GLN A 355 26.34 -10.22 23.19
N VAL A 356 25.47 -10.80 24.02
CA VAL A 356 24.52 -11.83 23.60
C VAL A 356 23.10 -11.37 23.90
N ILE A 357 22.24 -11.46 22.89
CA ILE A 357 20.81 -11.18 22.98
C ILE A 357 20.09 -12.43 23.51
N ASP A 358 19.23 -12.26 24.49
CA ASP A 358 18.28 -13.30 24.88
C ASP A 358 17.06 -13.25 23.94
N TRP A 359 17.06 -14.14 22.94
CA TRP A 359 15.99 -14.21 21.94
C TRP A 359 14.62 -14.58 22.51
N LYS A 360 14.54 -15.19 23.70
CA LYS A 360 13.25 -15.48 24.35
C LYS A 360 12.64 -14.20 24.92
N VAL A 361 13.45 -13.40 25.61
CA VAL A 361 13.03 -12.09 26.12
C VAL A 361 12.71 -11.15 24.96
N TRP A 362 13.54 -11.14 23.92
CA TRP A 362 13.27 -10.36 22.70
C TRP A 362 11.92 -10.73 22.10
N GLY A 363 11.62 -12.03 21.97
CA GLY A 363 10.34 -12.50 21.44
C GLY A 363 9.15 -12.10 22.30
N GLN A 364 9.28 -12.12 23.63
CA GLN A 364 8.23 -11.64 24.54
C GLN A 364 8.01 -10.13 24.41
N ALA A 365 9.09 -9.33 24.39
CA ALA A 365 9.02 -7.89 24.22
C ALA A 365 8.42 -7.51 22.85
N GLN A 366 8.73 -8.26 21.79
CA GLN A 366 8.13 -8.08 20.47
C GLN A 366 6.62 -8.41 20.48
N ARG A 367 6.20 -9.51 21.14
CA ARG A 367 4.77 -9.84 21.29
C ARG A 367 4.01 -8.77 22.07
N GLN A 368 4.60 -8.22 23.14
CA GLN A 368 4.00 -7.10 23.87
C GLN A 368 3.86 -5.85 23.00
N PHE A 369 4.87 -5.55 22.18
CA PHE A 369 4.84 -4.44 21.24
C PHE A 369 3.76 -4.62 20.16
N ASP A 370 3.64 -5.81 19.58
CA ASP A 370 2.61 -6.08 18.57
C ASP A 370 1.19 -6.07 19.17
N ASN A 371 1.04 -6.55 20.42
CA ASN A 371 -0.24 -6.59 21.12
C ASN A 371 -0.61 -5.28 21.81
N ARG A 372 0.20 -4.21 21.73
CA ARG A 372 -0.14 -2.92 22.36
C ARG A 372 -1.42 -2.31 21.80
N GLU A 373 -1.71 -2.58 20.52
CA GLU A 373 -2.88 -2.06 19.82
C GLU A 373 -4.14 -2.84 20.22
N THR A 374 -3.98 -4.11 20.59
CA THR A 374 -5.05 -4.99 21.10
C THR A 374 -5.09 -5.05 22.63
N ALA A 375 -4.20 -4.31 23.31
CA ALA A 375 -4.08 -4.33 24.76
C ALA A 375 -5.36 -3.82 25.44
N GLY A 376 -5.78 -4.50 26.50
CA GLY A 376 -7.01 -4.17 27.23
C GLY A 376 -8.29 -4.72 26.60
N GLY A 377 -8.19 -5.71 25.70
CA GLY A 377 -9.35 -6.32 25.05
C GLY A 377 -9.96 -5.43 23.98
N ARG A 378 -9.10 -4.69 23.25
CA ARG A 378 -9.48 -3.86 22.09
C ARG A 378 -9.13 -4.58 20.79
N ILE A 379 -9.74 -4.18 19.69
CA ILE A 379 -9.36 -4.64 18.34
C ILE A 379 -8.12 -3.88 17.86
N GLY A 380 -8.09 -2.57 18.11
CA GLY A 380 -6.97 -1.71 17.76
C GLY A 380 -7.00 -1.24 16.31
N LYS A 381 -6.59 0.03 16.11
CA LYS A 381 -6.65 0.75 14.84
C LYS A 381 -5.92 0.03 13.70
N GLY A 382 -6.65 -0.25 12.64
CA GLY A 382 -6.23 -0.93 11.41
C GLY A 382 -6.38 -2.46 11.44
N ASN A 383 -6.73 -3.05 12.58
CA ASN A 383 -7.08 -4.47 12.65
C ASN A 383 -8.57 -4.71 12.41
N GLU A 384 -9.41 -3.67 12.53
CA GLU A 384 -10.87 -3.77 12.36
C GLU A 384 -11.24 -4.24 10.95
N ILE A 385 -10.50 -3.80 9.92
CA ILE A 385 -10.71 -4.24 8.54
C ILE A 385 -10.29 -5.71 8.30
N MET A 386 -9.44 -6.26 9.17
CA MET A 386 -8.90 -7.62 9.03
C MET A 386 -9.77 -8.69 9.72
N VAL A 387 -10.82 -8.27 10.43
CA VAL A 387 -11.75 -9.16 11.16
C VAL A 387 -12.47 -10.09 10.20
N ASN A 388 -12.36 -11.41 10.44
CA ASN A 388 -13.10 -12.42 9.70
C ASN A 388 -14.29 -12.96 10.51
N GLU A 389 -15.19 -13.68 9.83
CA GLU A 389 -16.37 -14.33 10.44
C GLU A 389 -16.03 -15.22 11.65
N LYS A 390 -14.88 -15.91 11.60
CA LYS A 390 -14.42 -16.78 12.69
C LYS A 390 -13.97 -16.00 13.93
N ASP A 391 -13.47 -14.79 13.73
CA ASP A 391 -12.95 -13.95 14.81
C ASP A 391 -14.10 -13.34 15.62
N VAL A 392 -15.20 -13.00 14.95
CA VAL A 392 -16.43 -12.47 15.56
C VAL A 392 -16.95 -13.40 16.66
N LEU A 393 -16.84 -14.71 16.49
CA LEU A 393 -17.30 -15.69 17.48
C LEU A 393 -16.45 -15.70 18.77
N ASN A 394 -15.22 -15.20 18.72
CA ASN A 394 -14.29 -15.17 19.85
C ASN A 394 -14.11 -13.75 20.43
N MET A 395 -14.81 -12.75 19.88
CA MET A 395 -14.72 -11.37 20.34
C MET A 395 -15.44 -11.17 21.66
N THR A 396 -14.89 -10.30 22.50
CA THR A 396 -15.58 -9.82 23.70
C THR A 396 -16.63 -8.77 23.34
N GLU A 397 -17.60 -8.52 24.23
CA GLU A 397 -18.64 -7.49 24.03
C GLU A 397 -18.04 -6.12 23.71
N ASN A 398 -16.98 -5.73 24.41
CA ASN A 398 -16.27 -4.46 24.15
C ASN A 398 -15.62 -4.40 22.75
N GLN A 399 -15.09 -5.54 22.26
CA GLN A 399 -14.51 -5.62 20.92
C GLN A 399 -15.59 -5.53 19.86
N LEU A 400 -16.74 -6.18 20.09
CA LEU A 400 -17.89 -6.09 19.18
C LEU A 400 -18.40 -4.65 19.09
N ASP A 401 -18.54 -3.97 20.23
CA ASP A 401 -18.92 -2.56 20.29
C ASP A 401 -17.92 -1.66 19.53
N GLU A 402 -16.61 -1.85 19.75
CA GLU A 402 -15.56 -1.11 19.04
C GLU A 402 -15.62 -1.35 17.52
N TYR A 403 -15.87 -2.59 17.10
CA TYR A 403 -16.07 -2.93 15.69
C TYR A 403 -17.30 -2.23 15.10
N MET A 404 -18.42 -2.20 15.84
CA MET A 404 -19.65 -1.53 15.41
C MET A 404 -19.47 -0.01 15.35
N ASP A 405 -18.77 0.59 16.32
CA ASP A 405 -18.42 2.02 16.32
C ASP A 405 -17.50 2.36 15.12
N TRP A 406 -16.51 1.51 14.82
CA TRP A 406 -15.66 1.66 13.62
C TRP A 406 -16.49 1.51 12.34
N TYR A 407 -17.37 0.52 12.26
CA TYR A 407 -18.24 0.31 11.10
C TYR A 407 -19.18 1.49 10.86
N GLU A 408 -19.75 2.06 11.93
CA GLU A 408 -20.57 3.27 11.85
C GLU A 408 -19.79 4.45 11.26
N ASN A 409 -18.60 4.72 11.79
CA ASN A 409 -17.78 5.86 11.35
C ASN A 409 -17.20 5.69 9.94
N SER A 410 -16.68 4.50 9.64
CA SER A 410 -15.96 4.23 8.39
C SER A 410 -16.89 3.79 7.26
N TRP A 411 -17.92 2.98 7.52
CA TRP A 411 -18.74 2.33 6.47
C TRP A 411 -20.08 2.99 6.17
N LEU A 412 -20.67 3.77 7.08
CA LEU A 412 -21.96 4.42 6.83
C LEU A 412 -21.81 5.78 6.14
N ASP A 413 -22.66 6.04 5.15
CA ASP A 413 -22.81 7.35 4.52
C ASP A 413 -23.73 8.22 5.39
N SER A 414 -23.17 9.17 6.16
CA SER A 414 -23.94 10.09 7.01
C SER A 414 -24.93 11.00 6.24
N ASN A 415 -24.90 10.95 4.90
CA ASN A 415 -25.74 11.75 4.03
C ASN A 415 -26.95 10.99 3.46
N ASN A 416 -27.21 9.75 3.87
CA ASN A 416 -28.42 9.06 3.41
C ASN A 416 -29.66 9.81 3.92
N ALA A 417 -30.50 10.20 2.95
CA ALA A 417 -31.70 11.00 3.14
C ALA A 417 -32.55 10.46 4.30
N GLN A 418 -33.25 11.36 4.99
CA GLN A 418 -34.19 11.08 6.08
C GLN A 418 -35.10 9.89 5.75
N ASN A 419 -34.65 8.70 6.10
CA ASN A 419 -35.46 7.49 6.09
C ASN A 419 -36.18 7.49 7.43
N GLN A 420 -37.48 7.72 7.44
CA GLN A 420 -38.31 7.68 8.67
C GLN A 420 -38.13 6.36 9.43
N LEU A 421 -37.84 5.27 8.70
CA LEU A 421 -37.46 3.98 9.28
C LEU A 421 -36.10 4.00 10.00
N ALA A 422 -35.10 4.70 9.46
CA ALA A 422 -33.81 4.85 10.13
C ALA A 422 -33.91 5.76 11.36
N GLU A 423 -34.83 6.73 11.37
CA GLU A 423 -35.09 7.58 12.55
C GLU A 423 -35.71 6.79 13.71
N MET A 424 -36.44 5.69 13.44
CA MET A 424 -36.95 4.79 14.47
C MET A 424 -35.84 3.94 15.13
N PHE A 425 -34.66 3.85 14.51
CA PHE A 425 -33.51 3.09 14.99
C PHE A 425 -32.26 3.98 14.95
N PRO A 426 -32.14 4.95 15.88
CA PRO A 426 -31.00 5.87 15.89
C PRO A 426 -29.68 5.10 15.97
N LEU A 427 -28.72 5.53 15.14
CA LEU A 427 -27.35 5.04 15.14
C LEU A 427 -26.58 5.66 16.32
N GLY A 428 -25.58 4.95 16.83
CA GLY A 428 -24.81 5.35 18.01
C GLY A 428 -25.41 4.93 19.35
N ARG A 429 -24.59 4.97 20.40
CA ARG A 429 -25.01 4.71 21.79
C ARG A 429 -25.93 5.84 22.25
N THR A 430 -27.19 5.54 22.53
CA THR A 430 -28.18 6.53 23.01
C THR A 430 -27.61 7.34 24.19
N GLY A 431 -27.42 8.66 23.99
CA GLY A 431 -26.96 9.59 25.04
C GLY A 431 -25.49 10.01 24.97
N LEU A 432 -24.71 9.49 24.02
CA LEU A 432 -23.42 10.07 23.66
C LEU A 432 -23.57 10.67 22.26
N GLU A 433 -23.63 12.01 22.16
CA GLU A 433 -23.45 12.66 20.86
C GLU A 433 -22.24 12.03 20.18
N SER A 434 -22.40 11.63 18.92
CA SER A 434 -21.32 11.23 18.04
C SER A 434 -20.29 12.37 18.03
N GLN A 435 -19.33 12.31 18.96
CA GLN A 435 -18.26 13.29 19.04
C GLN A 435 -17.55 13.24 17.69
N PRO A 436 -17.41 14.39 17.00
CA PRO A 436 -16.58 14.46 15.82
C PRO A 436 -15.15 14.18 16.25
N SER A 437 -14.72 12.91 16.10
CA SER A 437 -13.45 12.39 16.59
C SER A 437 -13.29 12.65 18.08
N ALA A 438 -13.49 11.61 18.90
CA ALA A 438 -12.90 11.59 20.23
C ALA A 438 -11.48 12.12 20.10
N ILE A 439 -11.23 13.23 20.80
CA ILE A 439 -9.93 13.80 21.14
C ILE A 439 -8.91 12.68 21.07
N SER A 440 -7.96 12.83 20.14
CA SER A 440 -6.83 11.95 19.92
C SER A 440 -6.55 11.13 21.17
N GLN A 441 -7.09 9.90 21.24
CA GLN A 441 -6.57 8.93 22.19
C GLN A 441 -5.07 8.95 21.92
N PRO A 442 -4.21 9.13 22.95
CA PRO A 442 -2.81 9.37 22.74
C PRO A 442 -2.37 8.29 21.78
N ASP A 443 -1.99 8.69 20.55
CA ASP A 443 -1.28 7.78 19.67
C ASP A 443 -0.17 7.29 20.58
N ILE A 444 -0.22 6.01 20.98
CA ILE A 444 0.85 5.42 21.77
C ILE A 444 2.07 5.75 20.94
N ASP A 445 2.89 6.68 21.44
CA ASP A 445 3.92 7.29 20.61
C ASP A 445 4.75 6.12 20.11
N ASP A 446 4.70 5.89 18.80
CA ASP A 446 5.31 4.72 18.20
C ASP A 446 6.80 4.71 18.55
N ASP A 447 7.38 5.91 18.72
CA ASP A 447 8.74 6.09 19.17
C ASP A 447 8.97 5.76 20.64
N GLU A 448 8.05 6.13 21.55
CA GLU A 448 8.11 5.77 22.98
C GLU A 448 7.96 4.26 23.18
N ALA A 449 6.97 3.63 22.53
CA ALA A 449 6.77 2.19 22.61
C ALA A 449 7.96 1.40 22.04
N THR A 450 8.56 1.90 20.96
CA THR A 450 9.77 1.30 20.40
C THR A 450 10.96 1.48 21.35
N ALA A 451 11.07 2.62 22.03
CA ALA A 451 12.10 2.89 23.03
C ALA A 451 11.97 1.98 24.27
N ALA A 452 10.75 1.79 24.78
CA ALA A 452 10.49 0.87 25.90
C ALA A 452 10.86 -0.59 25.55
N LYS A 453 10.54 -1.04 24.32
CA LYS A 453 10.99 -2.34 23.81
C LYS A 453 12.52 -2.43 23.77
N LEU A 454 13.17 -1.40 23.22
CA LEU A 454 14.62 -1.33 23.13
C LEU A 454 15.25 -1.42 24.54
N GLU A 455 14.76 -0.66 25.50
CA GLU A 455 15.25 -0.67 26.88
C GLU A 455 15.10 -2.05 27.54
N THR A 456 13.94 -2.70 27.35
CA THR A 456 13.68 -4.05 27.85
C THR A 456 14.66 -5.08 27.27
N VAL A 457 14.95 -4.99 25.97
CA VAL A 457 15.89 -5.92 25.31
C VAL A 457 17.33 -5.63 25.71
N MET A 458 17.74 -4.36 25.72
CA MET A 458 19.12 -3.95 26.01
C MET A 458 19.51 -4.22 27.47
N SER A 459 18.59 -4.01 28.42
CA SER A 459 18.82 -4.29 29.85
C SER A 459 19.09 -5.77 30.16
N GLN A 460 18.63 -6.67 29.31
CA GLN A 460 18.79 -8.13 29.48
C GLN A 460 19.97 -8.70 28.70
N MET A 461 20.77 -7.86 28.03
CA MET A 461 21.95 -8.33 27.31
C MET A 461 23.05 -8.79 28.26
N LYS A 462 23.64 -9.95 27.94
CA LYS A 462 24.69 -10.55 28.76
C LYS A 462 26.04 -10.39 28.07
N PRO A 463 27.07 -9.91 28.78
CA PRO A 463 28.42 -9.92 28.25
C PRO A 463 28.93 -11.35 28.16
N ARG A 464 29.76 -11.60 27.14
CA ARG A 464 30.40 -12.88 26.89
C ARG A 464 31.90 -12.75 27.12
N ARG A 465 32.49 -13.81 27.70
CA ARG A 465 33.94 -13.88 27.91
C ARG A 465 34.66 -13.83 26.55
N ALA A 466 35.55 -12.86 26.38
CA ALA A 466 36.50 -12.84 25.28
C ALA A 466 37.67 -13.81 25.57
N ILE A 467 38.15 -14.49 24.54
CA ILE A 467 39.31 -15.38 24.61
C ILE A 467 40.30 -14.87 23.57
N SER A 468 41.45 -14.38 24.04
CA SER A 468 42.52 -13.90 23.17
C SER A 468 43.06 -15.03 22.27
N GLU A 469 43.78 -14.69 21.21
CA GLU A 469 44.41 -15.71 20.35
C GLU A 469 45.45 -16.54 21.13
N GLU A 470 46.21 -15.89 22.01
CA GLU A 470 47.18 -16.53 22.89
C GLU A 470 46.54 -17.53 23.86
N ASP A 471 45.36 -17.21 24.39
CA ASP A 471 44.64 -18.10 25.31
C ASP A 471 43.89 -19.22 24.57
N ALA A 472 43.50 -18.98 23.32
CA ALA A 472 42.92 -20.02 22.47
C ALA A 472 43.94 -21.11 22.14
N LEU A 473 45.21 -20.76 21.92
CA LEU A 473 46.31 -21.72 21.68
C LEU A 473 46.59 -22.62 22.90
N LYS A 474 46.22 -22.19 24.10
CA LYS A 474 46.42 -22.96 25.35
C LYS A 474 45.28 -23.95 25.62
N LEU A 475 44.17 -23.87 24.88
CA LEU A 475 43.01 -24.74 25.07
C LEU A 475 43.09 -25.98 24.15
N PRO A 476 42.64 -27.15 24.60
CA PRO A 476 42.57 -28.33 23.76
C PRO A 476 41.39 -28.19 22.77
N GLY A 477 41.70 -27.87 21.51
CA GLY A 477 40.74 -27.78 20.40
C GLY A 477 40.52 -26.37 19.86
N GLU A 478 39.94 -26.28 18.66
CA GLU A 478 39.69 -25.01 17.99
C GLU A 478 38.55 -24.25 18.69
N VAL A 479 38.84 -23.04 19.18
CA VAL A 479 37.85 -22.20 19.87
C VAL A 479 36.86 -21.65 18.83
N PRO A 480 35.55 -21.94 18.94
CA PRO A 480 34.56 -21.45 17.98
C PRO A 480 34.49 -19.91 18.04
N ARG A 481 34.86 -19.25 16.94
CA ARG A 481 34.82 -17.79 16.82
C ARG A 481 33.43 -17.29 16.38
N PRO A 482 33.06 -16.02 16.66
CA PRO A 482 31.88 -15.40 16.07
C PRO A 482 31.86 -15.55 14.54
N GLY A 483 30.72 -15.91 13.97
CA GLY A 483 30.60 -16.23 12.54
C GLY A 483 30.92 -17.68 12.14
N SER A 484 31.51 -18.50 13.01
CA SER A 484 31.65 -19.94 12.78
C SER A 484 30.29 -20.66 12.82
N SER A 485 30.15 -21.78 12.12
CA SER A 485 28.91 -22.57 12.07
C SER A 485 27.67 -21.74 11.68
N TYR A 486 27.77 -20.95 10.62
CA TYR A 486 26.67 -20.10 10.15
C TYR A 486 25.54 -20.94 9.53
N GLN A 487 24.38 -20.96 10.17
CA GLN A 487 23.20 -21.70 9.68
C GLN A 487 22.47 -20.91 8.58
N ARG A 488 22.20 -21.56 7.44
CA ARG A 488 21.38 -21.00 6.36
C ARG A 488 19.98 -21.61 6.38
N TYR A 489 18.96 -20.78 6.22
CA TYR A 489 17.56 -21.21 6.20
C TYR A 489 17.02 -21.08 4.77
N ARG A 490 16.47 -22.16 4.21
CA ARG A 490 15.92 -22.14 2.84
C ARG A 490 14.41 -22.11 2.83
N ARG A 491 13.78 -22.77 3.79
CA ARG A 491 12.32 -22.90 3.93
C ARG A 491 11.84 -22.43 5.29
N GLU A 492 10.54 -22.17 5.39
CA GLU A 492 9.88 -21.82 6.65
C GLU A 492 9.99 -22.92 7.71
N SER A 493 10.05 -24.19 7.29
CA SER A 493 10.24 -25.34 8.17
C SER A 493 11.61 -25.36 8.85
N ASP A 494 12.61 -24.72 8.26
CA ASP A 494 13.99 -24.79 8.73
C ASP A 494 14.26 -23.78 9.85
N LEU A 495 13.33 -22.85 10.10
CA LEU A 495 13.45 -21.78 11.07
C LEU A 495 13.12 -22.27 12.49
N PRO A 496 14.06 -22.12 13.45
CA PRO A 496 13.74 -22.23 14.87
C PRO A 496 12.64 -21.24 15.27
N GLU A 497 11.86 -21.55 16.31
CA GLU A 497 10.77 -20.69 16.78
C GLU A 497 11.23 -19.24 17.10
N THR A 498 12.40 -19.09 17.73
CA THR A 498 13.01 -17.78 18.02
C THR A 498 13.36 -17.02 16.76
N ALA A 499 13.95 -17.70 15.77
CA ALA A 499 14.29 -17.10 14.49
C ALA A 499 13.02 -16.74 13.69
N ARG A 500 11.98 -17.59 13.75
CA ARG A 500 10.70 -17.34 13.08
C ARG A 500 10.07 -16.03 13.56
N MET A 501 9.99 -15.81 14.88
CA MET A 501 9.47 -14.55 15.42
C MET A 501 10.27 -13.33 14.94
N PHE A 502 11.60 -13.45 14.88
CA PHE A 502 12.45 -12.37 14.36
C PHE A 502 12.23 -12.10 12.88
N TYR A 503 12.15 -13.16 12.05
CA TYR A 503 11.90 -13.02 10.62
C TYR A 503 10.50 -12.47 10.34
N GLU A 504 9.48 -12.85 11.11
CA GLU A 504 8.13 -12.30 10.99
C GLU A 504 8.11 -10.80 11.31
N ALA A 505 8.80 -10.38 12.38
CA ALA A 505 8.95 -8.95 12.71
C ALA A 505 9.70 -8.18 11.62
N ALA A 506 10.82 -8.72 11.12
CA ALA A 506 11.59 -8.13 10.03
C ALA A 506 10.78 -8.03 8.72
N ALA A 507 9.96 -9.04 8.43
CA ALA A 507 9.09 -9.05 7.26
C ALA A 507 7.98 -7.98 7.36
N LYS A 508 7.38 -7.82 8.55
CA LYS A 508 6.41 -6.75 8.84
C LYS A 508 7.02 -5.37 8.67
N VAL A 509 8.23 -5.14 9.20
CA VAL A 509 8.95 -3.85 9.08
C VAL A 509 9.27 -3.49 7.62
N ALA A 510 9.60 -4.47 6.78
CA ALA A 510 9.88 -4.23 5.35
C ALA A 510 8.63 -4.27 4.45
N GLY A 511 7.46 -4.68 4.97
CA GLY A 511 6.22 -4.80 4.21
C GLY A 511 6.25 -5.96 3.19
N ILE A 512 6.85 -7.09 3.57
CA ILE A 512 6.90 -8.30 2.73
C ILE A 512 6.42 -9.53 3.50
N SER A 513 6.09 -10.60 2.78
CA SER A 513 5.76 -11.89 3.39
C SER A 513 7.01 -12.60 3.91
N LEU A 514 6.84 -13.39 4.97
CA LEU A 514 7.87 -14.27 5.54
C LEU A 514 8.63 -15.11 4.49
N PRO A 515 7.96 -15.83 3.55
CA PRO A 515 8.67 -16.62 2.54
C PRO A 515 9.53 -15.76 1.60
N ASN A 516 9.07 -14.56 1.27
CA ASN A 516 9.83 -13.63 0.42
C ASN A 516 11.05 -13.07 1.16
N LEU A 517 10.95 -12.81 2.46
CA LEU A 517 12.11 -12.43 3.29
C LEU A 517 13.13 -13.57 3.35
N ILE A 518 12.71 -14.80 3.64
CA ILE A 518 13.62 -15.97 3.71
C ILE A 518 14.36 -16.13 2.38
N ARG A 519 13.62 -16.04 1.26
CA ARG A 519 14.23 -16.11 -0.08
C ARG A 519 15.21 -14.97 -0.33
N ALA A 520 14.89 -13.74 0.10
CA ALA A 520 15.79 -12.59 -0.06
C ALA A 520 17.06 -12.76 0.77
N VAL A 521 16.95 -13.15 2.04
CA VAL A 521 18.10 -13.42 2.92
C VAL A 521 18.97 -14.52 2.34
N HIS A 522 18.38 -15.62 1.89
CA HIS A 522 19.13 -16.71 1.26
C HIS A 522 19.88 -16.26 -0.01
N GLN A 523 19.26 -15.42 -0.84
CA GLN A 523 19.94 -14.85 -2.03
C GLN A 523 21.09 -13.90 -1.64
N THR A 524 20.95 -13.15 -0.56
CA THR A 524 22.01 -12.29 -0.02
C THR A 524 23.18 -13.11 0.52
N GLU A 525 22.90 -14.21 1.23
CA GLU A 525 23.91 -15.16 1.70
C GLU A 525 24.69 -15.80 0.54
N LEU A 526 23.99 -16.22 -0.53
CA LEU A 526 24.63 -16.77 -1.72
C LEU A 526 25.53 -15.74 -2.44
N LYS A 527 25.14 -14.46 -2.45
CA LYS A 527 26.00 -13.40 -2.99
C LYS A 527 27.27 -13.22 -2.14
N LEU A 528 27.14 -13.28 -0.82
CA LEU A 528 28.28 -13.17 0.09
C LEU A 528 29.24 -14.36 -0.06
N GLU A 529 28.70 -15.58 -0.23
CA GLU A 529 29.49 -16.78 -0.50
C GLU A 529 30.28 -16.65 -1.81
N ARG A 530 29.64 -16.22 -2.89
CA ARG A 530 30.34 -15.96 -4.17
C ARG A 530 31.42 -14.90 -4.04
N TRP A 531 31.17 -13.85 -3.26
CA TRP A 531 32.18 -12.83 -2.98
C TRP A 531 33.38 -13.42 -2.21
N GLN A 532 33.13 -14.26 -1.20
CA GLN A 532 34.19 -14.95 -0.45
C GLN A 532 34.99 -15.90 -1.35
N GLU A 533 34.33 -16.69 -2.19
CA GLU A 533 34.99 -17.57 -3.16
C GLU A 533 35.85 -16.78 -4.15
N SER A 534 35.32 -15.66 -4.67
CA SER A 534 36.08 -14.77 -5.56
C SER A 534 37.30 -14.19 -4.86
N LYS A 535 37.18 -13.82 -3.58
CA LYS A 535 38.31 -13.30 -2.78
C LYS A 535 39.37 -14.38 -2.57
N ARG A 536 38.98 -15.59 -2.15
CA ARG A 536 39.89 -16.73 -1.98
C ARG A 536 40.60 -17.09 -3.28
N ARG A 537 39.87 -17.02 -4.40
CA ARG A 537 40.43 -17.23 -5.75
C ARG A 537 41.46 -16.15 -6.09
N MET A 538 41.16 -14.88 -5.82
CA MET A 538 42.12 -13.79 -6.02
C MET A 538 43.34 -13.89 -5.11
N GLU A 539 43.19 -14.30 -3.85
CA GLU A 539 44.32 -14.52 -2.92
C GLU A 539 45.20 -15.67 -3.39
N TYR A 540 44.60 -16.76 -3.90
CA TYR A 540 45.33 -17.90 -4.43
C TYR A 540 46.11 -17.56 -5.71
N TYR A 541 45.48 -16.87 -6.68
CA TYR A 541 46.15 -16.50 -7.94
C TYR A 541 47.06 -15.26 -7.81
N GLY A 542 46.74 -14.33 -6.91
CA GLY A 542 47.62 -13.21 -6.59
C GLY A 542 48.89 -13.66 -5.88
N GLY A 543 48.78 -14.64 -4.96
CA GLY A 543 49.95 -15.27 -4.35
C GLY A 543 50.84 -16.01 -5.36
N LEU A 544 50.25 -16.60 -6.42
CA LEU A 544 51.02 -17.26 -7.49
C LEU A 544 51.76 -16.25 -8.38
N GLN A 545 51.20 -15.06 -8.64
CA GLN A 545 51.90 -14.01 -9.40
C GLN A 545 53.05 -13.38 -8.59
N ASP A 546 52.90 -13.23 -7.27
CA ASP A 546 53.98 -12.76 -6.40
C ASP A 546 55.07 -13.83 -6.18
N GLU A 547 54.73 -15.13 -6.19
CA GLU A 547 55.71 -16.23 -6.15
C GLU A 547 56.43 -16.47 -7.50
N GLU A 548 55.78 -16.24 -8.65
CA GLU A 548 56.44 -16.29 -9.97
C GLU A 548 57.36 -15.09 -10.21
N PHE A 549 57.03 -13.90 -9.71
CA PHE A 549 57.93 -12.74 -9.79
C PHE A 549 59.13 -12.81 -8.84
N THR A 550 59.02 -13.52 -7.72
CA THR A 550 60.13 -13.69 -6.76
C THR A 550 61.05 -14.86 -7.08
N LYS A 551 60.65 -15.80 -7.94
CA LYS A 551 61.52 -16.86 -8.48
C LYS A 551 62.17 -16.55 -9.83
N GLY A 552 61.78 -15.45 -10.49
CA GLY A 552 62.26 -15.09 -11.83
C GLY A 552 63.36 -14.01 -11.88
N ALA A 553 63.92 -13.59 -10.75
CA ALA A 553 64.88 -12.47 -10.71
C ALA A 553 66.36 -12.87 -10.62
N ASP A 554 66.69 -14.16 -10.49
CA ASP A 554 68.07 -14.64 -10.24
C ASP A 554 68.61 -15.64 -11.29
N ASP A 555 68.05 -15.73 -12.50
CA ASP A 555 68.73 -16.40 -13.62
C ASP A 555 68.69 -15.54 -14.90
N GLU A 556 69.84 -14.93 -15.19
CA GLU A 556 70.18 -14.29 -16.46
C GLU A 556 70.46 -15.31 -17.57
N MET A 557 70.10 -14.92 -18.80
CA MET A 557 70.73 -15.24 -20.10
C MET A 557 70.60 -16.65 -20.71
N GLU A 558 69.85 -16.78 -21.82
CA GLU A 558 70.37 -16.90 -23.21
C GLU A 558 69.24 -17.24 -24.22
N VAL A 559 69.06 -16.35 -25.20
CA VAL A 559 68.87 -16.54 -26.66
C VAL A 559 68.20 -17.85 -27.16
N ASP A 560 67.05 -17.77 -27.86
CA ASP A 560 67.01 -17.85 -29.34
C ASP A 560 65.61 -17.60 -29.96
N GLU A 561 65.64 -17.07 -31.18
CA GLU A 561 64.51 -16.80 -32.07
C GLU A 561 63.80 -18.07 -32.57
N GLN A 562 62.47 -18.03 -32.72
CA GLN A 562 61.73 -18.31 -33.98
C GLN A 562 60.25 -18.68 -33.75
N GLY A 563 59.37 -17.91 -34.41
CA GLY A 563 58.21 -18.40 -35.16
C GLY A 563 57.10 -19.20 -34.46
N VAL A 564 55.88 -18.66 -34.45
CA VAL A 564 54.80 -19.02 -35.41
C VAL A 564 53.45 -18.54 -34.86
N GLN A 565 52.70 -17.94 -35.78
CA GLN A 565 51.36 -17.39 -35.68
C GLN A 565 50.26 -18.46 -35.48
N ASP A 566 49.10 -17.94 -35.08
CA ASP A 566 47.75 -18.51 -35.23
C ASP A 566 47.32 -19.61 -34.25
N PHE A 567 46.45 -19.24 -33.30
CA PHE A 567 45.00 -19.52 -33.32
C PHE A 567 44.23 -18.72 -32.27
#